data_AF-A0ABD2TDY5-F1
#
_entry.id   AF-A0ABD2TDY5-F1
#
_cell.length_a   1.000
_cell.length_b   1.000
_cell.length_c   1.000
_cell.angle_alpha   90.00
_cell.angle_beta   90.00
_cell.angle_gamma   90.00
#
_symmetry.space_group_name_H-M   'P 1'
#
loop_
_entity.id
_entity.type
_entity.pdbx_description
1 polymer ?
#
loop_
_entity_poly.entity_id
_entity_poly.type
_entity_poly.pdbx_seq_one_letter_code
_entity_poly.pdbx_strand_id
1 'polypeptide(L)'
;MNRGGQVISEIIETCRSHDFTDVILVHENRGVPDGIVISHLPFGPTAYFGLLNVVTRHDIKDKKSMGTMSEAYPHLIFDKFSTKLGERTVNILKHLFPVPKPDTKRILTFANQSDYISFRQCFSDSSKMSMGVRQILPK
;
A
#
# COMPACT_ATOMS: atom_id res chain seq x y z
N MET A 1 11.18 4.41 -9.96
CA MET A 1 12.59 4.82 -10.08
C MET A 1 13.45 3.68 -9.54
N ASN A 2 14.44 3.21 -10.29
CA ASN A 2 15.39 2.21 -9.78
C ASN A 2 16.40 2.93 -8.88
N ARG A 3 16.54 2.50 -7.62
CA ARG A 3 17.44 3.14 -6.65
C ARG A 3 18.89 3.21 -7.14
N GLY A 4 19.41 2.12 -7.69
CA GLY A 4 20.81 2.03 -8.12
C GLY A 4 21.79 2.37 -7.00
N GLY A 5 22.92 2.99 -7.36
CA GLY A 5 23.95 3.47 -6.41
C GLY A 5 23.61 4.79 -5.72
N GLN A 6 22.39 5.33 -5.88
CA GLN A 6 22.02 6.61 -5.30
C GLN A 6 21.81 6.51 -3.78
N VAL A 7 22.26 7.55 -3.08
CA VAL A 7 22.03 7.69 -1.64
C VAL A 7 20.58 8.11 -1.41
N ILE A 8 19.96 7.62 -0.34
CA ILE A 8 18.54 7.90 -0.04
C ILE A 8 18.29 9.41 0.12
N SER A 9 19.25 10.16 0.67
CA SER A 9 19.15 11.61 0.80
C SER A 9 19.02 12.32 -0.55
N GLU A 10 19.84 11.93 -1.54
CA GLU A 10 19.79 12.49 -2.90
C GLU A 10 18.44 12.21 -3.58
N ILE A 11 17.91 11.00 -3.37
CA ILE A 11 16.59 10.62 -3.88
C ILE A 11 15.51 11.50 -3.25
N ILE A 12 15.55 11.70 -1.93
CA ILE A 12 14.57 12.53 -1.23
C ILE A 12 14.67 13.98 -1.69
N GLU A 13 15.87 14.54 -1.82
CA GLU A 13 16.09 15.90 -2.32
C GLU A 13 15.57 16.07 -3.75
N THR A 14 15.84 15.10 -4.62
CA THR A 14 15.32 15.07 -6.00
C THR A 14 13.79 14.97 -6.01
N CYS A 15 13.20 14.14 -5.15
CA CYS A 15 11.75 14.05 -5.02
C CYS A 15 11.14 15.38 -4.52
N ARG A 16 11.82 16.06 -3.59
CA ARG A 16 11.40 17.37 -3.09
C ARG A 16 11.52 18.48 -4.13
N SER A 17 12.56 18.48 -4.97
CA SER A 17 12.75 19.50 -6.02
C SER A 17 11.79 19.33 -7.20
N HIS A 18 11.24 18.14 -7.37
CA HIS A 18 10.24 17.80 -8.40
C HIS A 18 8.80 17.72 -7.87
N ASP A 19 8.53 18.28 -6.69
CA ASP A 19 7.18 18.36 -6.09
C ASP A 19 6.44 17.02 -5.96
N PHE A 20 7.19 15.93 -5.71
CA PHE A 20 6.56 14.66 -5.35
C PHE A 20 5.93 14.74 -3.96
N THR A 21 4.74 14.18 -3.81
CA THR A 21 3.99 14.16 -2.54
C THR A 21 4.50 13.09 -1.60
N ASP A 22 4.91 11.93 -2.13
CA ASP A 22 5.17 10.73 -1.35
C ASP A 22 6.35 9.94 -1.92
N VAL A 23 7.18 9.40 -1.02
CA VAL A 23 8.24 8.44 -1.36
C VAL A 23 7.93 7.12 -0.68
N ILE A 24 7.90 6.05 -1.48
CA ILE A 24 7.69 4.68 -1.00
C ILE A 24 8.96 3.87 -1.27
N LEU A 25 9.60 3.40 -0.21
CA LEU A 25 10.75 2.52 -0.27
C LEU A 25 10.33 1.11 0.13
N VAL A 26 10.59 0.13 -0.73
CA VAL A 26 10.31 -1.28 -0.46
C VAL A 26 11.63 -1.98 -0.09
N HIS A 27 11.62 -2.68 1.03
CA HIS A 27 12.70 -3.54 1.47
C HIS A 27 12.36 -5.00 1.14
N GLU A 28 13.41 -5.76 0.78
CA GLU A 28 13.32 -7.18 0.52
C GLU A 28 14.48 -7.93 1.16
N ASN A 29 14.24 -9.20 1.46
CA ASN A 29 15.23 -10.14 1.91
C ASN A 29 15.09 -11.44 1.10
N ARG A 30 16.16 -11.84 0.40
CA ARG A 30 16.19 -13.06 -0.45
C ARG A 30 15.03 -13.13 -1.47
N GLY A 31 14.69 -12.01 -2.08
CA GLY A 31 13.61 -11.91 -3.07
C GLY A 31 12.19 -11.89 -2.49
N VAL A 32 12.05 -11.83 -1.16
CA VAL A 32 10.75 -11.69 -0.48
C VAL A 32 10.67 -10.30 0.16
N PRO A 33 9.66 -9.48 -0.17
CA PRO A 33 9.46 -8.19 0.47
C PRO A 33 9.14 -8.32 1.96
N ASP A 34 9.88 -7.62 2.82
CA ASP A 34 9.79 -7.72 4.28
C ASP A 34 9.49 -6.38 4.97
N GLY A 35 9.61 -5.27 4.26
CA GLY A 35 9.38 -3.94 4.80
C GLY A 35 8.93 -2.93 3.74
N ILE A 36 8.19 -1.93 4.18
CA ILE A 36 7.83 -0.76 3.37
C ILE A 36 7.93 0.50 4.22
N VAL A 37 8.55 1.53 3.66
CA VAL A 37 8.65 2.87 4.26
C VAL A 37 7.86 3.82 3.39
N ILE A 38 6.94 4.54 4.01
CA ILE A 38 6.13 5.59 3.38
C ILE A 38 6.53 6.91 4.01
N SER A 39 7.01 7.85 3.21
CA SER A 39 7.38 9.19 3.65
C SER A 39 6.61 10.24 2.86
N HIS A 40 5.80 11.02 3.55
CA HIS A 40 5.09 12.16 2.95
C HIS A 40 6.04 13.37 2.91
N LEU A 41 6.21 13.97 1.74
CA LEU A 41 7.04 15.15 1.50
C LEU A 41 6.19 16.43 1.51
N PRO A 42 6.80 17.62 1.71
CA PRO A 42 8.21 17.86 2.06
C PRO A 42 8.53 17.71 3.56
N PHE A 43 7.53 17.79 4.44
CA PHE A 43 7.67 17.74 5.90
C PHE A 43 6.61 16.85 6.57
N GLY A 44 6.12 15.84 5.86
CA GLY A 44 5.10 14.94 6.36
C GLY A 44 5.66 13.80 7.21
N PRO A 45 4.78 12.98 7.79
CA PRO A 45 5.20 11.85 8.61
C PRO A 45 5.86 10.77 7.76
N THR A 46 6.77 10.02 8.39
CA THR A 46 7.32 8.79 7.84
C THR A 46 6.82 7.61 8.67
N ALA A 47 6.28 6.60 8.01
CA ALA A 47 5.85 5.35 8.63
C ALA A 47 6.63 4.17 8.05
N TYR A 48 7.15 3.34 8.95
CA TYR A 48 7.73 2.06 8.60
C TYR A 48 6.71 0.96 8.89
N PHE A 49 6.53 0.05 7.94
CA PHE A 49 5.75 -1.14 8.16
C PHE A 49 6.54 -2.41 7.83
N GLY A 50 6.48 -3.40 8.73
CA GLY A 50 6.90 -4.76 8.45
C GLY A 50 5.87 -5.47 7.58
N LEU A 51 6.31 -6.21 6.58
CA LEU A 51 5.46 -7.01 5.71
C LEU A 51 5.57 -8.48 6.08
N LEU A 52 4.41 -9.11 6.25
CA LEU A 52 4.29 -10.53 6.53
C LEU A 52 3.32 -11.17 5.55
N ASN A 53 3.59 -12.44 5.22
CA ASN A 53 2.75 -13.26 4.34
C ASN A 53 2.47 -12.59 2.98
N VAL A 54 3.50 -12.04 2.36
CA VAL A 54 3.37 -11.36 1.07
C VAL A 54 3.16 -12.39 -0.03
N VAL A 55 1.98 -12.38 -0.64
CA VAL A 55 1.70 -13.12 -1.87
C VAL A 55 1.81 -12.14 -3.04
N THR A 56 2.81 -12.34 -3.90
CA THR A 56 2.95 -11.48 -5.08
C THR A 56 1.93 -11.90 -6.14
N ARG A 57 1.53 -10.95 -6.99
CA ARG A 57 0.66 -11.24 -8.13
C ARG A 57 1.24 -12.30 -9.06
N HIS A 58 2.57 -12.39 -9.13
CA HIS A 58 3.26 -13.36 -9.97
C HIS A 58 3.21 -14.79 -9.40
N ASP A 59 2.85 -14.97 -8.13
CA ASP A 59 2.78 -16.29 -7.49
C ASP A 59 1.36 -16.88 -7.49
N ILE A 60 0.34 -16.05 -7.79
CA ILE A 60 -1.05 -16.48 -7.82
C ILE A 60 -1.26 -17.37 -9.05
N LYS A 61 -1.61 -18.65 -8.82
CA LYS A 61 -1.74 -19.69 -9.87
C LYS A 61 -2.83 -19.38 -10.90
N ASP A 62 -3.83 -18.59 -10.53
CA ASP A 62 -4.99 -18.22 -11.34
C ASP A 62 -4.74 -16.98 -12.23
N LYS A 63 -3.54 -16.82 -12.79
CA LYS A 63 -3.18 -15.67 -13.64
C LYS A 63 -4.14 -15.46 -14.83
N LYS A 64 -4.65 -16.56 -15.40
CA LYS A 64 -5.56 -16.52 -16.56
C LYS A 64 -6.96 -16.01 -16.21
N SER A 65 -7.41 -16.16 -14.97
CA SER A 65 -8.75 -15.69 -14.54
C SER A 65 -8.73 -14.28 -13.94
N MET A 66 -7.55 -13.77 -13.57
CA MET A 66 -7.37 -12.44 -12.96
C MET A 66 -7.36 -11.25 -13.93
N GLY A 67 -7.21 -11.48 -15.23
CA GLY A 67 -7.27 -10.44 -16.26
C GLY A 67 -6.36 -9.22 -16.02
N THR A 68 -6.64 -8.13 -16.75
CA THR A 68 -5.99 -6.82 -16.55
C THR A 68 -6.56 -6.18 -15.28
N MET A 69 -5.69 -5.65 -14.39
CA MET A 69 -6.20 -4.89 -13.23
C MET A 69 -6.69 -3.53 -13.70
N SER A 70 -7.85 -3.12 -13.19
CA SER A 70 -8.31 -1.76 -13.38
C SER A 70 -7.38 -0.77 -12.68
N GLU A 71 -6.97 0.26 -13.40
CA GLU A 71 -6.22 1.40 -12.89
C GLU A 71 -7.14 2.47 -12.27
N ALA A 72 -8.45 2.22 -12.22
CA ALA A 72 -9.41 3.10 -11.60
C ALA A 72 -9.07 3.36 -10.13
N TYR A 73 -9.39 4.57 -9.67
CA TYR A 73 -9.13 5.04 -8.32
C TYR A 73 -9.98 4.27 -7.31
N PRO A 74 -9.37 3.54 -6.37
CA PRO A 74 -10.09 2.61 -5.52
C PRO A 74 -10.88 3.29 -4.40
N HIS A 75 -12.01 2.72 -4.02
CA HIS A 75 -12.61 2.98 -2.71
C HIS A 75 -11.77 2.34 -1.62
N LEU A 76 -11.50 3.10 -0.54
CA LEU A 76 -10.72 2.63 0.59
C LEU A 76 -11.65 2.26 1.74
N ILE A 77 -11.43 1.10 2.35
CA ILE A 77 -12.11 0.63 3.56
C ILE A 77 -11.07 0.47 4.66
N PHE A 78 -11.28 1.12 5.80
CA PHE A 78 -10.45 0.98 7.00
C PHE A 78 -11.30 0.38 8.11
N ASP A 79 -10.99 -0.85 8.52
CA ASP A 79 -11.69 -1.57 9.59
C ASP A 79 -10.84 -1.60 10.87
N LYS A 80 -11.47 -1.33 12.02
CA LYS A 80 -10.88 -1.40 13.38
C LYS A 80 -9.65 -0.51 13.64
N PHE A 81 -9.62 0.69 13.07
CA PHE A 81 -8.64 1.74 13.40
C PHE A 81 -9.23 2.77 14.39
N SER A 82 -9.54 2.35 15.62
CA SER A 82 -10.21 3.20 16.61
C SER A 82 -9.29 4.02 17.51
N THR A 83 -7.99 3.70 17.55
CA THR A 83 -7.02 4.41 18.41
C THR A 83 -6.51 5.67 17.72
N LYS A 84 -6.00 6.65 18.48
CA LYS A 84 -5.34 7.85 17.92
C LYS A 84 -4.19 7.51 16.97
N LEU A 85 -3.41 6.47 17.31
CA LEU A 85 -2.38 5.95 16.42
C LEU A 85 -2.99 5.33 15.16
N GLY A 86 -4.08 4.58 15.31
CA GLY A 86 -4.86 4.03 14.20
C GLY A 86 -5.34 5.11 13.24
N GLU A 87 -5.93 6.19 13.74
CA GLU A 87 -6.36 7.35 12.93
C GLU A 87 -5.18 7.98 12.18
N ARG A 88 -4.01 8.10 12.82
CA ARG A 88 -2.79 8.59 12.17
C ARG A 88 -2.34 7.65 11.06
N THR A 89 -2.36 6.34 11.29
CA THR A 89 -2.02 5.33 10.28
C THR A 89 -3.01 5.36 9.11
N VAL A 90 -4.31 5.50 9.38
CA VAL A 90 -5.33 5.70 8.34
C VAL A 90 -5.04 6.96 7.54
N ASN A 91 -4.68 8.06 8.20
CA ASN A 91 -4.32 9.31 7.52
C ASN A 91 -3.10 9.14 6.61
N ILE A 92 -2.08 8.39 7.03
CA ILE A 92 -0.90 8.11 6.19
C ILE A 92 -1.34 7.28 4.96
N LEU A 93 -2.06 6.19 5.19
CA LEU A 93 -2.45 5.25 4.14
C LEU A 93 -3.48 5.82 3.16
N LYS A 94 -4.43 6.65 3.62
CA LYS A 94 -5.49 7.19 2.78
C LYS A 94 -4.96 8.21 1.76
N HIS A 95 -3.96 9.00 2.12
CA HIS A 95 -3.43 10.04 1.24
C HIS A 95 -2.50 9.50 0.15
N LEU A 96 -2.14 8.21 0.19
CA LEU A 96 -1.44 7.55 -0.90
C LEU A 96 -2.32 7.30 -2.12
N PHE A 97 -3.65 7.41 -1.97
CA PHE A 97 -4.59 7.12 -3.04
C PHE A 97 -5.42 8.37 -3.37
N PRO A 98 -5.69 8.62 -4.66
CA PRO A 98 -6.57 9.69 -5.09
C PRO A 98 -8.04 9.40 -4.74
N VAL A 99 -8.86 10.44 -4.77
CA VAL A 99 -10.30 10.34 -4.47
C VAL A 99 -10.99 9.50 -5.56
N PRO A 100 -11.71 8.42 -5.19
CA PRO A 100 -12.39 7.55 -6.14
C PRO A 100 -13.61 8.23 -6.77
N LYS A 101 -13.94 7.84 -8.01
CA LYS A 101 -15.24 8.18 -8.61
C LYS A 101 -16.34 7.30 -8.00
N PRO A 102 -17.58 7.79 -7.83
CA PRO A 102 -18.67 7.03 -7.21
C PRO A 102 -19.01 5.68 -7.87
N ASP A 103 -18.68 5.51 -9.15
CA ASP A 103 -18.95 4.31 -9.96
C ASP A 103 -17.79 3.30 -9.96
N THR A 104 -16.72 3.54 -9.18
CA THR A 104 -15.55 2.68 -9.22
C THR A 104 -15.80 1.35 -8.51
N LYS A 105 -15.53 0.25 -9.23
CA LYS A 105 -15.67 -1.12 -8.70
C LYS A 105 -14.46 -1.63 -7.91
N ARG A 106 -13.36 -0.88 -7.92
CA ARG A 106 -12.11 -1.28 -7.26
C ARG A 106 -12.16 -0.88 -5.79
N ILE A 107 -11.90 -1.83 -4.90
CA ILE A 107 -11.93 -1.63 -3.46
C ILE A 107 -10.61 -2.09 -2.86
N LEU A 108 -10.00 -1.26 -2.02
CA LEU A 108 -8.87 -1.62 -1.17
C LEU A 108 -9.32 -1.64 0.29
N THR A 109 -9.10 -2.76 0.97
CA THR A 109 -9.46 -2.92 2.37
C THR A 109 -8.19 -3.03 3.21
N PHE A 110 -8.14 -2.24 4.27
CA PHE A 110 -7.18 -2.31 5.36
C PHE A 110 -7.94 -2.68 6.62
N ALA A 111 -7.76 -3.90 7.13
CA ALA A 111 -8.45 -4.37 8.33
C ALA A 111 -7.45 -4.60 9.46
N ASN A 112 -7.60 -3.87 10.56
CA ASN A 112 -6.72 -3.99 11.71
C ASN A 112 -7.21 -5.08 12.67
N GLN A 113 -6.34 -6.01 13.06
CA GLN A 113 -6.61 -7.01 14.07
C GLN A 113 -5.37 -7.19 14.95
N SER A 114 -5.44 -6.75 16.21
CA SER A 114 -4.31 -6.86 17.17
C SER A 114 -3.00 -6.30 16.61
N ASP A 115 -3.06 -5.07 16.06
CA ASP A 115 -1.96 -4.34 15.40
C ASP A 115 -1.46 -4.97 14.08
N TYR A 116 -2.16 -5.97 13.58
CA TYR A 116 -1.94 -6.52 12.25
C TYR A 116 -2.92 -5.94 11.25
N ILE A 117 -2.40 -5.18 10.29
CA ILE A 117 -3.20 -4.60 9.22
C ILE A 117 -3.23 -5.56 8.05
N SER A 118 -4.37 -6.22 7.85
CA SER A 118 -4.65 -7.03 6.68
C SER A 118 -5.04 -6.16 5.50
N PHE A 119 -4.18 -6.09 4.48
CA PHE A 119 -4.43 -5.42 3.22
C PHE A 119 -4.96 -6.40 2.17
N ARG A 120 -6.04 -6.02 1.47
CA ARG A 120 -6.64 -6.78 0.37
C ARG A 120 -7.11 -5.84 -0.74
N GLN A 121 -6.99 -6.30 -1.98
CA GLN A 121 -7.59 -5.66 -3.14
C GLN A 121 -8.72 -6.53 -3.67
N CYS A 122 -9.93 -5.98 -3.75
CA CYS A 122 -11.12 -6.65 -4.25
C CYS A 122 -11.73 -5.85 -5.42
N PHE A 123 -12.46 -6.56 -6.27
CA PHE A 123 -13.27 -5.98 -7.33
C PHE A 123 -14.73 -6.34 -7.09
N SER A 124 -15.61 -5.35 -7.10
CA SER A 124 -17.05 -5.54 -6.99
C SER A 124 -17.64 -5.95 -8.34
N ASP A 125 -17.21 -7.10 -8.86
CA ASP A 125 -18.01 -7.86 -9.81
C ASP A 125 -18.53 -9.08 -9.06
N SER A 126 -19.84 -9.32 -9.14
CA SER A 126 -20.65 -10.24 -8.33
C SER A 126 -20.23 -11.72 -8.36
N SER A 127 -19.02 -12.06 -8.83
CA SER A 127 -18.56 -13.42 -9.06
C SER A 127 -17.07 -13.71 -8.83
N LYS A 128 -16.16 -12.75 -8.62
CA LYS A 128 -14.72 -13.06 -8.48
C LYS A 128 -13.97 -12.19 -7.48
N MET A 129 -13.92 -12.67 -6.24
CA MET A 129 -13.15 -12.08 -5.14
C MET A 129 -11.72 -12.63 -5.20
N SER A 130 -10.81 -11.91 -5.84
CA SER A 130 -9.41 -12.33 -5.84
C SER A 130 -8.73 -11.93 -4.54
N MET A 131 -8.49 -12.90 -3.66
CA MET A 131 -8.01 -12.67 -2.30
C MET A 131 -6.48 -12.77 -2.20
N GLY A 132 -5.80 -11.65 -1.95
CA GLY A 132 -4.48 -11.65 -1.35
C GLY A 132 -4.61 -11.22 0.11
N VAL A 133 -4.18 -12.04 1.07
CA VAL A 133 -4.01 -11.61 2.47
C VAL A 133 -2.63 -10.98 2.52
N ARG A 134 -2.49 -9.73 2.98
CA ARG A 134 -1.17 -9.16 3.26
C ARG A 134 -1.17 -8.53 4.63
N GLN A 135 -0.27 -8.96 5.49
CA GLN A 135 -0.19 -8.48 6.87
C GLN A 135 0.87 -7.40 6.93
N ILE A 136 0.47 -6.21 7.36
CA ILE A 136 1.29 -5.01 7.48
C ILE A 136 1.36 -4.66 8.97
N LEU A 137 2.58 -4.55 9.50
CA LEU A 137 2.87 -4.32 10.91
C LEU A 137 3.46 -2.94 11.13
N PRO A 138 2.87 -2.05 11.95
CA PRO A 138 3.59 -0.88 12.44
C PRO A 138 4.69 -1.33 13.43
N LYS A 139 5.86 -0.68 13.40
CA LYS A 139 6.88 -0.79 14.45
C LYS A 139 6.66 0.25 15.53
#